data_AF-A0A2Z4L664-F1
#
_entry.id   AF-A0A2Z4L664-F1
#
_cell.length_a   1.000
_cell.length_b   1.000
_cell.length_c   1.000
_cell.angle_alpha   90.00
_cell.angle_beta   90.00
_cell.angle_gamma   90.00
#
_symmetry.space_group_name_H-M   'P 1'
#
loop_
_entity.id
_entity.type
_entity.pdbx_description
1 polymer ?
#
loop_
_entity_poly.entity_id
_entity_poly.type
_entity_poly.pdbx_seq_one_letter_code
_entity_poly.pdbx_strand_id
1 'polypeptide(L)'
;MNIGGLIIKNNVLLEKCNDKTKFWIFNVNQDILNNVLSENKIAAIKKKSVNINKINYRDIVLISSKLNNTYSIIGLTMVDRIYENDKKLFGYFESKKKILLKSIKYFKNPILFTTIKDKLSLDSLSGKEIVEVTREDMEIILDCEHLISEKPLYLSDITINYDTFLLNIIKTTYDLLNMNKKLKQMDIIEFIKIVNGILKDFNIKIPVNEIKKYYSLNVWKLNFRHVPSRDSDKNVLLYDSMGKSKNYGYIIFSHEEK
;
A
#
# COMPACT_ATOMS: atom_id res chain seq x y z
N MET A 1 20.69 8.19 -17.95
CA MET A 1 19.67 9.03 -17.30
C MET A 1 19.89 8.95 -15.81
N ASN A 2 20.36 10.03 -15.19
CA ASN A 2 20.66 10.12 -13.76
C ASN A 2 19.36 10.32 -12.98
N ILE A 3 18.92 9.30 -12.24
CA ILE A 3 17.85 9.42 -11.24
C ILE A 3 18.53 9.74 -9.91
N GLY A 4 19.05 10.95 -9.81
CA GLY A 4 19.67 11.48 -8.59
C GLY A 4 18.61 12.05 -7.67
N GLY A 5 17.91 11.19 -6.92
CA GLY A 5 17.13 11.65 -5.77
C GLY A 5 18.06 12.36 -4.79
N LEU A 6 17.76 13.60 -4.44
CA LEU A 6 18.53 14.39 -3.47
C LEU A 6 18.44 13.71 -2.09
N ILE A 7 19.46 12.92 -1.74
CA ILE A 7 19.60 12.33 -0.40
C ILE A 7 19.93 13.46 0.56
N ILE A 8 18.94 13.86 1.37
CA ILE A 8 19.13 14.86 2.40
C ILE A 8 19.69 14.13 3.63
N LYS A 9 20.87 14.53 4.12
CA LYS A 9 21.37 14.05 5.43
C LYS A 9 20.42 14.54 6.52
N ASN A 10 19.84 13.60 7.27
CA ASN A 10 18.77 13.89 8.22
C ASN A 10 19.23 14.80 9.39
N ASN A 11 20.51 14.78 9.75
CA ASN A 11 21.07 15.56 10.87
C ASN A 11 20.97 17.08 10.68
N VAL A 12 21.00 17.56 9.42
CA VAL A 12 20.92 19.00 9.11
C VAL A 12 19.58 19.63 9.51
N LEU A 13 18.52 18.81 9.64
CA LEU A 13 17.19 19.29 10.08
C LEU A 13 17.14 19.56 11.58
N LEU A 14 17.71 18.67 12.39
CA LEU A 14 17.74 18.81 13.85
C LEU A 14 18.70 19.92 14.29
N GLU A 15 19.83 20.09 13.59
CA GLU A 15 20.79 21.18 13.85
C GLU A 15 20.17 22.58 13.67
N LYS A 16 19.12 22.71 12.87
CA LYS A 16 18.40 23.98 12.65
C LYS A 16 17.28 24.22 13.66
N CYS A 17 16.97 23.25 14.52
CA CYS A 17 15.93 23.36 15.54
C CYS A 17 16.47 24.08 16.77
N ASN A 18 15.72 25.06 17.26
CA ASN A 18 16.07 25.73 18.52
C ASN A 18 15.62 24.89 19.73
N ASP A 19 16.06 25.26 20.93
CA ASP A 19 15.74 24.54 22.18
C ASP A 19 14.25 24.54 22.54
N LYS A 20 13.44 25.40 21.89
CA LYS A 20 11.99 25.47 22.10
C LYS A 20 11.19 24.59 21.14
N THR A 21 11.85 24.02 20.12
CA THR A 21 11.19 23.21 19.11
C THR A 21 10.77 21.89 19.74
N LYS A 22 9.47 21.58 19.69
CA LYS A 22 8.95 20.29 20.11
C LYS A 22 8.78 19.35 18.93
N PHE A 23 8.81 18.06 19.25
CA PHE A 23 8.71 16.99 18.27
C PHE A 23 7.45 16.18 18.54
N TRP A 24 6.75 15.83 17.46
CA TRP A 24 5.44 15.19 17.56
C TRP A 24 5.34 14.04 16.58
N ILE A 25 4.70 12.95 16.99
CA ILE A 25 4.14 11.96 16.06
C ILE A 25 2.64 12.23 15.95
N PHE A 26 2.18 12.45 14.72
CA PHE A 26 0.78 12.62 14.37
C PHE A 26 0.29 11.38 13.61
N ASN A 27 -0.60 10.63 14.25
CA ASN A 27 -1.12 9.38 13.76
C ASN A 27 -2.41 9.60 12.97
N VAL A 28 -2.31 9.41 11.66
CA VAL A 28 -3.38 9.65 10.68
C VAL A 28 -4.11 8.34 10.40
N ASN A 29 -5.44 8.41 10.37
CA ASN A 29 -6.23 7.30 9.86
C ASN A 29 -6.00 7.14 8.34
N GLN A 30 -5.83 5.89 7.88
CA GLN A 30 -5.58 5.56 6.47
C GLN A 30 -6.60 6.18 5.51
N ASP A 31 -7.88 6.24 5.89
CA ASP A 31 -8.99 6.73 5.05
C ASP A 31 -8.85 8.22 4.68
N ILE A 32 -8.18 9.01 5.54
CA ILE A 32 -7.97 10.46 5.34
C ILE A 32 -6.51 10.80 5.07
N LEU A 33 -5.63 9.80 4.98
CA LEU A 33 -4.19 10.01 4.83
C LEU A 33 -3.89 10.82 3.58
N ASN A 34 -4.51 10.46 2.45
CA ASN A 34 -4.29 11.17 1.18
C ASN A 34 -4.71 12.65 1.26
N ASN A 35 -5.78 12.99 1.99
CA ASN A 35 -6.18 14.38 2.21
C ASN A 35 -5.14 15.15 3.02
N VAL A 36 -4.64 14.55 4.11
CA VAL A 36 -3.58 15.16 4.94
C VAL A 36 -2.31 15.40 4.11
N LEU A 37 -1.88 14.41 3.33
CA LEU A 37 -0.65 14.49 2.53
C LEU A 37 -0.76 15.48 1.36
N SER A 38 -1.94 15.63 0.75
CA SER A 38 -2.15 16.52 -0.39
C SER A 38 -2.35 17.98 0.03
N GLU A 39 -3.06 18.22 1.13
CA GLU A 39 -3.35 19.58 1.60
C GLU A 39 -2.37 20.10 2.66
N ASN A 40 -1.51 19.23 3.21
CA ASN A 40 -0.60 19.54 4.30
C ASN A 40 -1.30 20.16 5.52
N LYS A 41 -2.50 19.67 5.86
CA LYS A 41 -3.30 20.17 6.98
C LYS A 41 -3.61 19.05 7.96
N ILE A 42 -3.48 19.35 9.24
CA ILE A 42 -3.89 18.46 10.34
C ILE A 42 -4.70 19.22 11.38
N ALA A 43 -5.44 18.47 12.17
CA ALA A 43 -6.21 18.92 13.31
C ALA A 43 -6.42 17.72 14.24
N ALA A 44 -7.07 17.90 15.39
CA ALA A 44 -7.43 16.77 16.23
C ALA A 44 -8.85 16.27 15.98
N ILE A 45 -9.04 14.96 16.18
CA ILE A 45 -10.32 14.26 16.11
C ILE A 45 -11.27 14.87 17.14
N LYS A 46 -10.81 15.07 18.36
CA LYS A 46 -11.63 15.60 19.47
C LYS A 46 -11.58 17.12 19.52
N LYS A 47 -12.74 17.76 19.72
CA LYS A 47 -12.86 19.22 19.91
C LYS A 47 -11.90 19.82 20.94
N LYS A 48 -11.68 19.10 22.06
CA LYS A 48 -10.85 19.53 23.20
C LYS A 48 -9.57 18.70 23.35
N SER A 49 -8.92 18.33 22.25
CA SER A 49 -7.66 17.57 22.32
C SER A 49 -6.56 18.40 22.98
N VAL A 50 -5.91 17.85 24.01
CA VAL A 50 -4.88 18.55 24.78
C VAL A 50 -3.59 18.68 23.98
N ASN A 51 -3.19 17.64 23.24
CA ASN A 51 -1.88 17.60 22.58
C ASN A 51 -1.83 18.51 21.35
N ILE A 52 -2.90 18.61 20.54
CA ILE A 52 -2.93 19.56 19.41
C ILE A 52 -2.75 21.01 19.89
N ASN A 53 -3.29 21.33 21.08
CA ASN A 53 -3.19 22.67 21.66
C ASN A 53 -1.76 23.01 22.08
N LYS A 54 -0.91 22.02 22.33
CA LYS A 54 0.51 22.20 22.67
C LYS A 54 1.43 22.35 21.46
N ILE A 55 0.99 21.98 20.25
CA ILE A 55 1.79 22.13 19.03
C ILE A 55 1.92 23.61 18.66
N ASN A 56 3.14 24.07 18.37
CA ASN A 56 3.45 25.46 18.05
C ASN A 56 4.08 25.62 16.66
N TYR A 57 4.21 26.88 16.22
CA TYR A 57 4.94 27.23 15.01
C TYR A 57 6.37 26.70 15.07
N ARG A 58 6.86 26.14 13.96
CA ARG A 58 8.17 25.47 13.80
C ARG A 58 8.37 24.15 14.55
N ASP A 59 7.37 23.65 15.26
CA ASP A 59 7.44 22.27 15.75
C ASP A 59 7.57 21.28 14.59
N ILE A 60 8.27 20.18 14.86
CA ILE A 60 8.51 19.13 13.88
C ILE A 60 7.49 18.02 14.09
N VAL A 61 6.89 17.55 13.00
CA VAL A 61 5.85 16.54 13.01
C VAL A 61 6.26 15.36 12.13
N LEU A 62 6.39 14.19 12.74
CA LEU A 62 6.39 12.92 12.05
C LEU A 62 4.95 12.51 11.74
N ILE A 63 4.69 12.17 10.49
CA ILE A 63 3.40 11.61 10.08
C ILE A 63 3.51 10.10 10.20
N SER A 64 2.58 9.49 10.94
CA SER A 64 2.42 8.04 10.99
C SER A 64 1.03 7.63 10.52
N SER A 65 0.91 6.41 10.00
CA SER A 65 -0.37 5.79 9.66
C SER A 65 -0.29 4.29 9.82
N LYS A 66 -1.43 3.62 9.91
CA LYS A 66 -1.50 2.16 9.91
C LYS A 66 -1.44 1.67 8.46
N LEU A 67 -0.29 1.12 8.06
CA LEU A 67 -0.09 0.48 6.76
C LEU A 67 -0.05 -1.03 6.97
N ASN A 68 -0.83 -1.80 6.21
CA ASN A 68 -0.91 -3.27 6.34
C ASN A 68 -1.07 -3.74 7.80
N ASN A 69 -2.00 -3.11 8.52
CA ASN A 69 -2.27 -3.33 9.94
C ASN A 69 -1.14 -3.00 10.94
N THR A 70 -0.06 -2.36 10.51
CA THR A 70 1.07 -1.96 11.39
C THR A 70 1.28 -0.44 11.36
N TYR A 71 1.53 0.18 12.52
CA TYR A 71 1.88 1.61 12.55
C TYR A 71 3.24 1.83 11.90
N SER A 72 3.25 2.70 10.90
CA SER A 72 4.42 3.06 10.12
C SER A 72 4.60 4.57 10.14
N ILE A 73 5.83 5.02 10.37
CA ILE A 73 6.23 6.41 10.22
C ILE A 73 6.60 6.60 8.74
N ILE A 74 5.95 7.57 8.08
CA ILE A 74 5.99 7.69 6.61
C ILE A 74 6.68 8.97 6.15
N GLY A 75 6.74 9.99 7.00
CA GLY A 75 7.34 11.26 6.62
C GLY A 75 7.49 12.23 7.78
N LEU A 76 8.17 13.31 7.46
CA LEU A 76 8.58 14.37 8.36
C LEU A 76 8.17 15.71 7.74
N THR A 77 7.63 16.59 8.56
CA THR A 77 7.35 17.97 8.18
C THR A 77 7.51 18.92 9.37
N MET A 78 7.31 20.21 9.13
CA MET A 78 7.37 21.25 10.12
C MET A 78 6.07 22.06 10.09
N VAL A 79 5.63 22.52 11.25
CA VAL A 79 4.48 23.42 11.37
C VAL A 79 4.79 24.76 10.73
N ASP A 80 3.98 25.13 9.74
CA ASP A 80 4.09 26.40 9.02
C ASP A 80 3.19 27.46 9.65
N ARG A 81 1.92 27.13 9.89
CA ARG A 81 0.95 28.08 10.42
C ARG A 81 -0.10 27.38 11.27
N ILE A 82 -0.55 28.07 12.32
CA ILE A 82 -1.66 27.66 13.16
C ILE A 82 -2.80 28.66 12.96
N TYR A 83 -4.03 28.15 12.86
CA TYR A 83 -5.22 28.97 12.75
C TYR A 83 -6.41 28.28 13.42
N GLU A 84 -7.44 29.06 13.74
CA GLU A 84 -8.68 28.53 14.30
C GLU A 84 -9.77 28.47 13.23
N ASN A 85 -10.51 27.36 13.20
CA ASN A 85 -11.66 27.16 12.33
C ASN A 85 -12.61 26.14 12.96
N ASP A 86 -13.86 26.54 13.18
CA ASP A 86 -14.90 25.70 13.79
C ASP A 86 -15.41 24.58 12.87
N LYS A 87 -15.15 24.65 11.56
CA LYS A 87 -15.55 23.60 10.61
C LYS A 87 -14.72 22.34 10.79
N LYS A 88 -15.37 21.18 10.63
CA LYS A 88 -14.68 19.89 10.55
C LYS A 88 -13.70 19.91 9.38
N LEU A 89 -12.46 19.47 9.61
CA LEU A 89 -11.46 19.32 8.55
C LEU A 89 -11.56 17.87 8.03
N PHE A 90 -11.72 17.73 6.71
CA PHE A 90 -11.93 16.44 6.02
C PHE A 90 -13.12 15.61 6.53
N GLY A 91 -14.14 16.27 7.11
CA GLY A 91 -15.26 15.60 7.77
C GLY A 91 -14.88 14.78 9.02
N TYR A 92 -13.59 14.72 9.36
CA TYR A 92 -13.02 13.81 10.36
C TYR A 92 -12.53 14.56 11.61
N PHE A 93 -11.72 15.60 11.44
CA PHE A 93 -11.14 16.32 12.56
C PHE A 93 -12.04 17.44 13.09
N GLU A 94 -12.37 17.41 14.37
CA GLU A 94 -13.33 18.34 15.00
C GLU A 94 -12.70 19.50 15.77
N SER A 95 -11.39 19.49 16.06
CA SER A 95 -10.77 20.58 16.84
C SER A 95 -10.83 21.92 16.14
N LYS A 96 -11.05 23.00 16.91
CA LYS A 96 -10.99 24.37 16.37
C LYS A 96 -9.60 24.72 15.86
N LYS A 97 -8.57 24.35 16.63
CA LYS A 97 -7.18 24.56 16.24
C LYS A 97 -6.85 23.66 15.03
N LYS A 98 -6.41 24.28 13.94
CA LYS A 98 -5.94 23.66 12.71
C LYS A 98 -4.48 24.04 12.48
N ILE A 99 -3.74 23.15 11.85
CA ILE A 99 -2.32 23.31 11.62
C ILE A 99 -2.05 23.08 10.14
N LEU A 100 -1.45 24.08 9.50
CA LEU A 100 -0.85 24.00 8.18
C LEU A 100 0.62 23.60 8.34
N LEU A 101 1.03 22.59 7.59
CA LEU A 101 2.36 22.04 7.57
C LEU A 101 3.10 22.53 6.33
N LYS A 102 4.43 22.58 6.40
CA LYS A 102 5.27 22.71 5.21
C LYS A 102 5.19 21.44 4.35
N SER A 103 5.82 21.49 3.18
CA SER A 103 5.99 20.32 2.33
C SER A 103 6.55 19.14 3.13
N ILE A 104 5.89 17.99 3.01
CA ILE A 104 6.28 16.76 3.67
C ILE A 104 7.46 16.15 2.92
N LYS A 105 8.49 15.75 3.67
CA LYS A 105 9.54 14.85 3.19
C LYS A 105 9.18 13.43 3.62
N TYR A 106 9.30 12.47 2.73
CA TYR A 106 8.90 11.10 2.98
C TYR A 106 10.10 10.23 3.28
N PHE A 107 9.96 9.24 4.15
CA PHE A 107 10.97 8.18 4.23
C PHE A 107 10.88 7.31 2.97
N LYS A 108 12.03 6.98 2.37
CA LYS A 108 12.10 6.17 1.15
C LYS A 108 11.34 4.85 1.31
N ASN A 109 11.47 4.22 2.47
CA ASN A 109 10.67 3.10 2.93
C ASN A 109 9.92 3.49 4.21
N PRO A 110 8.73 2.95 4.48
CA PRO A 110 8.03 3.22 5.73
C PRO A 110 8.81 2.62 6.90
N ILE A 111 8.99 3.38 7.98
CA ILE A 111 9.63 2.88 9.20
C ILE A 111 8.56 2.21 10.06
N LEU A 112 8.65 0.90 10.22
CA LEU A 112 7.73 0.14 11.05
C LEU A 112 7.98 0.46 12.53
N PHE A 113 6.96 0.92 13.25
CA PHE A 113 7.13 1.25 14.67
C PHE A 113 7.60 0.04 15.49
N THR A 114 7.13 -1.17 15.13
CA THR A 114 7.51 -2.43 15.77
C THR A 114 8.99 -2.76 15.68
N THR A 115 9.72 -2.26 14.69
CA THR A 115 11.16 -2.54 14.51
C THR A 115 12.05 -1.58 15.30
N ILE A 116 11.49 -0.46 15.78
CA ILE A 116 12.24 0.57 16.49
C ILE A 116 11.77 0.79 17.93
N LYS A 117 10.58 0.27 18.31
CA LYS A 117 9.95 0.50 19.61
C LYS A 117 10.88 0.28 20.81
N ASP A 118 11.74 -0.75 20.76
CA ASP A 118 12.60 -1.13 21.89
C ASP A 118 13.79 -0.18 22.07
N LYS A 119 14.00 0.74 21.12
CA LYS A 119 15.00 1.81 21.18
C LYS A 119 14.41 3.15 21.57
N LEU A 120 13.08 3.29 21.52
CA LEU A 120 12.39 4.55 21.80
C LEU A 120 11.95 4.60 23.26
N SER A 121 11.84 5.81 23.81
CA SER A 121 11.18 6.04 25.10
C SER A 121 9.65 5.83 25.03
N LEU A 122 9.10 5.76 23.81
CA LEU A 122 7.67 5.61 23.55
C LEU A 122 7.23 4.14 23.50
N ASP A 123 6.37 3.73 24.44
CA ASP A 123 5.89 2.34 24.52
C ASP A 123 4.92 1.92 23.40
N SER A 124 4.10 2.86 22.90
CA SER A 124 3.07 2.55 21.90
C SER A 124 2.47 3.78 21.22
N LEU A 125 2.07 3.60 19.95
CA LEU A 125 1.23 4.51 19.16
C LEU A 125 -0.25 4.13 19.13
N SER A 126 -0.62 2.95 19.62
CA SER A 126 -1.99 2.46 19.56
C SER A 126 -2.94 3.32 20.40
N GLY A 127 -4.05 3.75 19.80
CA GLY A 127 -5.04 4.60 20.46
C GLY A 127 -4.59 6.05 20.71
N LYS A 128 -3.36 6.40 20.31
CA LYS A 128 -2.83 7.77 20.42
C LYS A 128 -2.88 8.45 19.06
N GLU A 129 -3.55 9.59 19.02
CA GLU A 129 -3.63 10.45 17.84
C GLU A 129 -2.39 11.33 17.69
N ILE A 130 -1.96 11.96 18.79
CA ILE A 130 -0.84 12.90 18.80
C ILE A 130 0.01 12.59 20.03
N VAL A 131 1.31 12.41 19.82
CA VAL A 131 2.27 12.06 20.87
C VAL A 131 3.44 13.02 20.79
N GLU A 132 3.82 13.63 21.91
CA GLU A 132 5.08 14.37 22.02
C GLU A 132 6.23 13.36 22.14
N VAL A 133 7.32 13.57 21.41
CA VAL A 133 8.50 12.71 21.43
C VAL A 133 9.74 13.50 21.80
N THR A 134 10.71 12.83 22.39
CA THR A 134 11.98 13.46 22.79
C THR A 134 12.85 13.73 21.56
N ARG A 135 13.90 14.54 21.73
CA ARG A 135 14.87 14.78 20.66
C ARG A 135 15.64 13.49 20.34
N GLU A 136 15.99 12.72 21.35
CA GLU A 136 16.71 11.45 21.22
C GLU A 136 15.89 10.43 20.41
N ASP A 137 14.60 10.30 20.69
CA ASP A 137 13.71 9.42 19.91
C ASP A 137 13.61 9.87 18.46
N MET A 138 13.60 11.19 18.21
CA MET A 138 13.60 11.73 16.85
C MET A 138 14.89 11.41 16.09
N GLU A 139 16.04 11.53 16.73
CA GLU A 139 17.33 11.15 16.15
C GLU A 139 17.34 9.69 15.74
N ILE A 140 16.90 8.80 16.65
CA ILE A 140 16.79 7.35 16.37
C ILE A 140 15.89 7.08 15.16
N ILE A 141 14.73 7.74 15.07
CA ILE A 141 13.80 7.57 13.94
C ILE A 141 14.44 8.07 12.64
N LEU A 142 15.08 9.24 12.69
CA LEU A 142 15.72 9.83 11.52
C LEU A 142 16.93 9.02 11.04
N ASP A 143 17.62 8.30 11.90
CA ASP A 143 18.74 7.45 11.50
C ASP A 143 18.31 6.14 10.83
N CYS A 144 17.03 5.78 10.90
CA CYS A 144 16.54 4.51 10.34
C CYS A 144 16.44 4.50 8.81
N GLU A 145 16.14 5.63 8.17
CA GLU A 145 15.90 5.67 6.72
C GLU A 145 16.11 7.07 6.14
N HIS A 146 16.45 7.13 4.85
CA HIS A 146 16.65 8.37 4.14
C HIS A 146 15.34 9.05 3.76
N LEU A 147 15.34 10.39 3.82
CA LEU A 147 14.23 11.20 3.34
C LEU A 147 14.34 11.49 1.84
N ILE A 148 13.20 11.45 1.16
CA ILE A 148 12.98 11.85 -0.23
C ILE A 148 11.90 12.93 -0.30
N SER A 149 11.93 13.75 -1.35
CA SER A 149 10.93 14.83 -1.53
C SER A 149 9.70 14.37 -2.31
N GLU A 150 9.84 13.36 -3.15
CA GLU A 150 8.75 12.81 -3.96
C GLU A 150 7.92 11.82 -3.14
N LYS A 151 6.59 11.82 -3.38
CA LYS A 151 5.68 10.88 -2.70
C LYS A 151 6.05 9.44 -3.10
N PRO A 152 6.36 8.55 -2.14
CA PRO A 152 6.80 7.19 -2.45
C PRO A 152 5.67 6.29 -2.95
N LEU A 153 6.06 5.24 -3.69
CA LEU A 153 5.13 4.27 -4.29
C LEU A 153 4.27 3.54 -3.25
N TYR A 154 4.78 3.28 -2.04
CA TYR A 154 4.00 2.61 -0.99
C TYR A 154 2.83 3.45 -0.44
N LEU A 155 2.78 4.76 -0.75
CA LEU A 155 1.65 5.65 -0.46
C LEU A 155 0.79 5.91 -1.70
N SER A 156 1.14 5.30 -2.83
CA SER A 156 0.34 5.40 -4.04
C SER A 156 -0.76 4.36 -3.97
N ASP A 157 -2.00 4.79 -4.17
CA ASP A 157 -3.11 3.88 -4.41
C ASP A 157 -2.88 3.25 -5.78
N ILE A 158 -2.14 2.12 -5.83
CA ILE A 158 -2.08 1.32 -7.04
C ILE A 158 -3.45 0.67 -7.18
N THR A 159 -4.35 1.37 -7.86
CA THR A 159 -5.62 0.83 -8.32
C THR A 159 -5.30 -0.14 -9.46
N ILE A 160 -5.01 -1.39 -9.11
CA ILE A 160 -4.87 -2.42 -10.13
C ILE A 160 -6.28 -2.75 -10.61
N ASN A 161 -6.56 -2.49 -11.89
CA ASN A 161 -7.78 -2.95 -12.52
C ASN A 161 -7.90 -4.47 -12.31
N TYR A 162 -8.94 -4.91 -11.61
CA TYR A 162 -9.16 -6.31 -11.23
C TYR A 162 -9.11 -7.25 -12.44
N ASP A 163 -9.71 -6.84 -13.57
CA ASP A 163 -9.70 -7.65 -14.79
C ASP A 163 -8.29 -7.81 -15.34
N THR A 164 -7.53 -6.71 -15.39
CA THR A 164 -6.14 -6.73 -15.87
C THR A 164 -5.26 -7.54 -14.93
N PHE A 165 -5.44 -7.39 -13.62
CA PHE A 165 -4.73 -8.14 -12.60
C PHE A 165 -4.94 -9.65 -12.77
N LEU A 166 -6.19 -10.08 -12.73
CA LEU A 166 -6.52 -11.50 -12.74
C LEU A 166 -6.15 -12.16 -14.07
N LEU A 167 -6.34 -11.44 -15.19
CA LEU A 167 -5.93 -11.92 -16.52
C LEU A 167 -4.40 -12.06 -16.62
N ASN A 168 -3.64 -11.11 -16.06
CA ASN A 168 -2.17 -11.19 -16.01
C ASN A 168 -1.68 -12.33 -15.12
N ILE A 169 -2.29 -12.55 -13.94
CA ILE A 169 -1.92 -13.69 -13.08
C ILE A 169 -2.18 -15.01 -13.81
N ILE A 170 -3.33 -15.17 -14.47
CA ILE A 170 -3.63 -16.35 -15.29
C ILE A 170 -2.57 -16.51 -16.39
N LYS A 171 -2.23 -15.43 -17.10
CA LYS A 171 -1.20 -15.43 -18.15
C LYS A 171 0.15 -15.88 -17.64
N THR A 172 0.65 -15.22 -16.60
CA THR A 172 1.94 -15.54 -15.98
C THR A 172 1.98 -16.98 -15.47
N THR A 173 0.88 -17.47 -14.89
CA THR A 173 0.80 -18.87 -14.43
C THR A 173 0.93 -19.84 -15.59
N TYR A 174 0.23 -19.57 -16.71
CA TYR A 174 0.37 -20.37 -17.92
C TYR A 174 1.79 -20.33 -18.46
N ASP A 175 2.38 -19.14 -18.58
CA ASP A 175 3.74 -18.97 -19.13
C ASP A 175 4.79 -19.72 -18.28
N LEU A 176 4.69 -19.63 -16.94
CA LEU A 176 5.56 -20.36 -16.01
C LEU A 176 5.42 -21.89 -16.15
N LEU A 177 4.19 -22.39 -16.30
CA LEU A 177 3.94 -23.81 -16.52
C LEU A 177 4.38 -24.26 -17.91
N ASN A 178 4.23 -23.41 -18.94
CA ASN A 178 4.66 -23.68 -20.30
C ASN A 178 6.19 -23.78 -20.43
N MET A 179 6.93 -23.02 -19.62
CA MET A 179 8.39 -23.13 -19.53
C MET A 179 8.85 -24.51 -19.02
N ASN A 180 7.99 -25.25 -18.31
CA ASN A 180 8.31 -26.60 -17.87
C ASN A 180 8.17 -27.59 -19.04
N LYS A 181 9.29 -27.89 -19.71
CA LYS A 181 9.35 -28.77 -20.90
C LYS A 181 8.73 -30.17 -20.74
N LYS A 182 8.49 -30.64 -19.51
CA LYS A 182 7.89 -31.96 -19.25
C LYS A 182 6.36 -31.94 -19.28
N LEU A 183 5.72 -30.79 -19.10
CA LEU A 183 4.28 -30.66 -19.01
C LEU A 183 3.69 -30.31 -20.38
N LYS A 184 2.95 -31.23 -21.00
CA LYS A 184 2.32 -31.00 -22.32
C LYS A 184 0.90 -30.45 -22.22
N GLN A 185 0.17 -30.84 -21.17
CA GLN A 185 -1.19 -30.40 -20.92
C GLN A 185 -1.51 -30.48 -19.43
N MET A 186 -2.57 -29.80 -19.00
CA MET A 186 -3.07 -29.83 -17.63
C MET A 186 -4.59 -29.72 -17.60
N ASP A 187 -5.22 -30.37 -16.61
CA ASP A 187 -6.64 -30.21 -16.33
C ASP A 187 -6.93 -28.73 -15.99
N ILE A 188 -7.94 -28.12 -16.64
CA ILE A 188 -8.27 -26.71 -16.43
C ILE A 188 -8.57 -26.41 -14.96
N ILE A 189 -9.22 -27.36 -14.26
CA ILE A 189 -9.54 -27.22 -12.83
C ILE A 189 -8.27 -27.18 -11.97
N GLU A 190 -7.28 -28.02 -12.25
CA GLU A 190 -5.99 -28.02 -11.54
C GLU A 190 -5.20 -26.74 -11.83
N PHE A 191 -5.22 -26.26 -13.08
CA PHE A 191 -4.65 -24.97 -13.43
C PHE A 191 -5.27 -23.82 -12.61
N ILE A 192 -6.59 -23.80 -12.46
CA ILE A 192 -7.30 -22.79 -11.65
C ILE A 192 -6.91 -22.89 -10.16
N LYS A 193 -6.68 -24.10 -9.63
CA LYS A 193 -6.20 -24.27 -8.25
C LYS A 193 -4.81 -23.69 -8.05
N ILE A 194 -3.91 -23.82 -9.03
CA ILE A 194 -2.58 -23.19 -9.00
C ILE A 194 -2.70 -21.67 -9.00
N VAL A 195 -3.54 -21.11 -9.88
CA VAL A 195 -3.85 -19.66 -9.90
C VAL A 195 -4.37 -19.21 -8.52
N ASN A 196 -5.26 -19.98 -7.90
CA ASN A 196 -5.76 -19.69 -6.56
C ASN A 196 -4.67 -19.73 -5.49
N GLY A 197 -3.72 -20.67 -5.57
CA GLY A 197 -2.55 -20.74 -4.70
C GLY A 197 -1.73 -19.46 -4.77
N ILE A 198 -1.37 -19.05 -5.99
CA ILE A 198 -0.61 -17.80 -6.22
C ILE A 198 -1.34 -16.58 -5.65
N LEU A 199 -2.66 -16.47 -5.86
CA LEU A 199 -3.45 -15.36 -5.31
C LEU A 199 -3.45 -15.34 -3.78
N LYS A 200 -3.46 -16.50 -3.12
CA LYS A 200 -3.37 -16.60 -1.65
C LYS A 200 -2.02 -16.12 -1.15
N ASP A 201 -0.93 -16.34 -1.87
CA ASP A 201 0.41 -15.84 -1.51
C ASP A 201 0.45 -14.30 -1.54
N PHE A 202 -0.33 -13.67 -2.42
CA PHE A 202 -0.57 -12.21 -2.43
C PHE A 202 -1.62 -11.74 -1.40
N ASN A 203 -2.07 -12.62 -0.50
CA ASN A 203 -3.14 -12.36 0.48
C ASN A 203 -4.50 -11.98 -0.15
N ILE A 204 -4.74 -12.41 -1.40
CA ILE A 204 -5.99 -12.19 -2.14
C ILE A 204 -6.86 -13.44 -2.04
N LYS A 205 -8.01 -13.31 -1.37
CA LYS A 205 -8.91 -14.43 -1.06
C LYS A 205 -10.10 -14.46 -2.01
N ILE A 206 -9.91 -15.06 -3.19
CA ILE A 206 -10.98 -15.30 -4.16
C ILE A 206 -11.35 -16.79 -4.14
N PRO A 207 -12.62 -17.19 -4.04
CA PRO A 207 -13.04 -18.57 -4.15
C PRO A 207 -12.65 -19.21 -5.50
N VAL A 208 -12.25 -20.48 -5.49
CA VAL A 208 -11.88 -21.23 -6.71
C VAL A 208 -12.98 -21.18 -7.78
N ASN A 209 -14.25 -21.25 -7.38
CA ASN A 209 -15.40 -21.17 -8.28
C ASN A 209 -15.53 -19.80 -8.97
N GLU A 210 -15.15 -18.71 -8.30
CA GLU A 210 -15.16 -17.38 -8.90
C GLU A 210 -14.03 -17.22 -9.92
N ILE A 211 -12.84 -17.76 -9.62
CA ILE A 211 -11.72 -17.80 -10.58
C ILE A 211 -12.12 -18.64 -11.79
N LYS A 212 -12.77 -19.80 -11.59
CA LYS A 212 -13.29 -20.64 -12.67
C LYS A 212 -14.27 -19.87 -13.55
N LYS A 213 -15.23 -19.16 -12.95
CA LYS A 213 -16.20 -18.34 -13.68
C LYS A 213 -15.51 -17.23 -14.48
N TYR A 214 -14.55 -16.53 -13.87
CA TYR A 214 -13.79 -15.49 -14.55
C TYR A 214 -13.00 -16.06 -15.73
N TYR A 215 -12.29 -17.17 -15.52
CA TYR A 215 -11.53 -17.89 -16.54
C TYR A 215 -12.43 -18.29 -17.72
N SER A 216 -13.58 -18.92 -17.44
CA SER A 216 -14.57 -19.31 -18.45
C SER A 216 -14.97 -18.16 -19.37
N LEU A 217 -15.18 -16.97 -18.81
CA LEU A 217 -15.66 -15.80 -19.55
C LEU A 217 -14.56 -15.01 -20.26
N ASN A 218 -13.30 -15.13 -19.83
CA ASN A 218 -12.24 -14.21 -20.24
C ASN A 218 -11.00 -14.86 -20.87
N VAL A 219 -10.81 -16.18 -20.75
CA VAL A 219 -9.58 -16.83 -21.20
C VAL A 219 -9.34 -16.70 -22.71
N TRP A 220 -10.39 -16.50 -23.52
CA TRP A 220 -10.26 -16.24 -24.95
C TRP A 220 -9.37 -15.03 -25.25
N LYS A 221 -9.28 -14.04 -24.34
CA LYS A 221 -8.39 -12.87 -24.46
C LYS A 221 -6.91 -13.25 -24.49
N LEU A 222 -6.56 -14.44 -23.99
CA LEU A 222 -5.18 -14.92 -23.86
C LEU A 222 -4.74 -15.85 -24.99
N ASN A 223 -5.66 -16.27 -25.89
CA ASN A 223 -5.39 -17.19 -26.99
C ASN A 223 -4.73 -18.51 -26.56
N PHE A 224 -5.03 -18.99 -25.35
CA PHE A 224 -4.61 -20.31 -24.90
C PHE A 224 -5.26 -21.40 -25.74
N ARG A 225 -4.53 -22.50 -25.96
CA ARG A 225 -5.07 -23.66 -26.65
C ARG A 225 -5.75 -24.59 -25.64
N HIS A 226 -7.03 -24.86 -25.85
CA HIS A 226 -7.80 -25.81 -25.04
C HIS A 226 -8.26 -27.00 -25.88
N VAL A 227 -8.38 -28.16 -25.23
CA VAL A 227 -8.93 -29.37 -25.86
C VAL A 227 -10.05 -29.99 -25.01
N PRO A 228 -11.09 -30.56 -25.66
CA PRO A 228 -12.18 -31.24 -24.96
C PRO A 228 -11.69 -32.49 -24.24
N SER A 229 -12.39 -32.84 -23.16
CA SER A 229 -12.24 -34.12 -22.48
C SER A 229 -13.41 -35.04 -22.83
N ARG A 230 -13.15 -36.35 -22.82
CA ARG A 230 -14.22 -37.37 -22.86
C ARG A 230 -14.81 -37.62 -21.47
N ASP A 231 -14.04 -37.32 -20.43
CA ASP A 231 -14.48 -37.35 -19.04
C ASP A 231 -15.31 -36.10 -18.74
N SER A 232 -16.60 -36.32 -18.46
CA SER A 232 -17.57 -35.25 -18.19
C SER A 232 -17.24 -34.44 -16.94
N ASP A 233 -16.59 -35.05 -15.95
CA ASP A 233 -16.30 -34.42 -14.66
C ASP A 233 -15.20 -33.37 -14.78
N LYS A 234 -14.42 -33.46 -15.86
CA LYS A 234 -13.37 -32.49 -16.21
C LYS A 234 -13.89 -31.32 -17.03
N ASN A 235 -15.14 -31.35 -17.49
CA ASN A 235 -15.65 -30.32 -18.39
C ASN A 235 -15.78 -28.95 -17.71
N VAL A 236 -15.21 -27.96 -18.37
CA VAL A 236 -15.32 -26.55 -18.08
C VAL A 236 -15.86 -25.86 -19.33
N LEU A 237 -17.00 -25.18 -19.17
CA LEU A 237 -17.61 -24.40 -20.23
C LEU A 237 -16.81 -23.11 -20.43
N LEU A 238 -16.19 -22.93 -21.60
CA LEU A 238 -15.43 -21.73 -21.96
C LEU A 238 -16.16 -20.96 -23.07
N TYR A 239 -16.05 -19.63 -23.04
CA TYR A 239 -16.71 -18.73 -23.99
C TYR A 239 -15.67 -18.05 -24.90
N ASP A 240 -16.04 -17.83 -26.16
CA ASP A 240 -15.28 -17.00 -27.10
C ASP A 240 -15.68 -15.52 -27.04
N SER A 241 -15.04 -14.68 -27.88
CA SER A 241 -15.32 -13.24 -27.98
C SER A 241 -16.74 -12.91 -28.44
N MET A 242 -17.45 -13.86 -29.06
CA MET A 242 -18.83 -13.73 -29.51
C MET A 242 -19.84 -14.28 -28.49
N GLY A 243 -19.36 -14.79 -27.35
CA GLY A 243 -20.18 -15.42 -26.32
C GLY A 243 -20.62 -16.84 -26.66
N LYS A 244 -20.06 -17.48 -27.69
CA LYS A 244 -20.33 -18.90 -27.98
C LYS A 244 -19.54 -19.76 -27.01
N SER A 245 -20.19 -20.80 -26.49
CA SER A 245 -19.60 -21.65 -25.46
C SER A 245 -19.31 -23.06 -25.96
N LYS A 246 -18.22 -23.66 -25.47
CA LYS A 246 -17.89 -25.07 -25.70
C LYS A 246 -17.23 -25.68 -24.46
N ASN A 247 -17.42 -26.98 -24.26
CA ASN A 247 -16.81 -27.71 -23.15
C ASN A 247 -15.36 -28.10 -23.47
N TYR A 248 -14.48 -27.81 -22.52
CA TYR A 248 -13.06 -28.16 -22.56
C TYR A 248 -12.66 -28.83 -21.24
N GLY A 249 -11.65 -29.70 -21.27
CA GLY A 249 -11.10 -30.30 -20.05
C GLY A 249 -9.65 -29.95 -19.79
N TYR A 250 -8.90 -29.66 -20.84
CA TYR A 250 -7.45 -29.46 -20.74
C TYR A 250 -7.02 -28.15 -21.38
N ILE A 251 -6.01 -27.53 -20.78
CA ILE A 251 -5.16 -26.52 -21.40
C ILE A 251 -3.89 -27.18 -21.95
N ILE A 252 -3.47 -26.78 -23.15
CA ILE A 252 -2.28 -27.30 -23.83
C ILE A 252 -1.13 -26.31 -23.66
N PHE A 253 0.04 -26.84 -23.31
CA PHE A 253 1.30 -26.12 -23.27
C PHE A 253 2.05 -26.38 -24.57
N SER A 254 2.43 -25.32 -25.28
CA SER A 254 3.07 -25.39 -26.59
C SER A 254 4.58 -25.43 -26.45
N HIS A 255 5.22 -26.48 -26.98
CA HIS A 255 6.63 -26.47 -27.37
C HIS A 255 6.68 -26.30 -28.88
N GLU A 256 6.46 -25.09 -29.37
CA GLU A 256 6.91 -24.76 -30.72
C GLU A 256 8.38 -24.34 -30.62
N GLU A 257 9.28 -25.28 -30.90
CA GLU A 257 10.59 -24.92 -31.44
C GLU A 257 10.34 -24.30 -32.81
N LYS A 258 10.57 -22.99 -32.92
CA LYS A 258 10.85 -22.35 -34.21
C LYS A 258 12.34 -22.42 -34.47
#